data_AF-A0A6J7GNQ8-F1
#
_entry.id   AF-A0A6J7GNQ8-F1
#
_cell.length_a   1.000
_cell.length_b   1.000
_cell.length_c   1.000
_cell.angle_alpha   90.00
_cell.angle_beta   90.00
_cell.angle_gamma   90.00
#
_symmetry.space_group_name_H-M   'P 1'
#
loop_
_entity.id
_entity.type
_entity.pdbx_description
1 polymer ?
#
loop_
_entity_poly.entity_id
_entity_poly.type
_entity_poly.pdbx_seq_one_letter_code
_entity_poly.pdbx_strand_id
1 'polypeptide(L)'
;MAHLRAECVRLGLRSVNVSGDRARLRGVDLPPSKRVRLERLFPGARARDNEFVVPLLGPTPEIAHEIIDLLAELFPSESPTDKPVVSAAS
;
A
#
# COMPACT_ATOMS: atom_id res chain seq x y z
N MET A 1 -9.03 4.88 -11.68
CA MET A 1 -10.02 4.28 -10.74
C MET A 1 -10.10 2.76 -10.80
N ALA A 2 -10.23 2.11 -11.98
CA ALA A 2 -10.30 0.64 -12.05
C ALA A 2 -9.10 -0.07 -11.41
N HIS A 3 -7.89 0.43 -11.63
CA HIS A 3 -6.66 -0.13 -11.05
C HIS A 3 -6.63 -0.03 -9.52
N LEU A 4 -6.92 1.15 -8.94
CA LEU A 4 -7.01 1.32 -7.48
C LEU A 4 -8.03 0.35 -6.85
N ARG A 5 -9.16 0.11 -7.52
CA ARG A 5 -10.16 -0.85 -7.05
C ARG A 5 -9.61 -2.28 -7.06
N ALA A 6 -8.88 -2.68 -8.10
CA ALA A 6 -8.24 -3.99 -8.18
C ALA A 6 -7.22 -4.17 -7.04
N GLU A 7 -6.40 -3.15 -6.76
CA GLU A 7 -5.45 -3.16 -5.65
C GLU A 7 -6.14 -3.27 -4.28
N CYS A 8 -7.26 -2.54 -4.10
CA CYS A 8 -8.05 -2.66 -2.89
C CYS A 8 -8.56 -4.09 -2.66
N VAL A 9 -9.05 -4.74 -3.73
CA VAL A 9 -9.54 -6.12 -3.67
C VAL A 9 -8.40 -7.10 -3.38
N ARG A 10 -7.27 -6.97 -4.08
CA ARG A 10 -6.08 -7.82 -3.91
C ARG A 10 -5.57 -7.83 -2.47
N LEU A 11 -5.57 -6.66 -1.83
CA LEU A 11 -5.04 -6.46 -0.48
C LEU A 11 -6.09 -6.60 0.63
N GLY A 12 -7.36 -6.84 0.29
CA GLY A 12 -8.45 -6.88 1.27
C GLY A 12 -8.78 -5.53 1.91
N LEU A 13 -8.40 -4.42 1.27
CA LEU A 13 -8.78 -3.08 1.73
C LEU A 13 -10.29 -2.90 1.66
N ARG A 14 -10.88 -2.55 2.80
CA ARG A 14 -12.32 -2.32 2.96
C ARG A 14 -12.74 -0.90 2.60
N SER A 15 -11.86 0.08 2.81
CA SER A 15 -12.17 1.47 2.46
C SER A 15 -10.91 2.29 2.24
N VAL A 16 -10.97 3.18 1.25
CA VAL A 16 -10.03 4.29 1.06
C VAL A 16 -10.85 5.58 1.15
N ASN A 17 -10.58 6.41 2.15
CA ASN A 17 -11.27 7.69 2.34
C ASN A 17 -10.26 8.83 2.24
N VAL A 18 -10.52 9.77 1.35
CA VAL A 18 -9.73 10.99 1.20
C VAL A 18 -10.47 12.12 1.90
N SER A 19 -9.80 12.83 2.80
CA SER A 19 -10.35 13.97 3.51
C SER A 19 -9.29 15.04 3.66
N GLY A 20 -9.48 16.18 3.00
CA GLY A 20 -8.47 17.24 2.94
C GLY A 20 -7.17 16.74 2.31
N ASP A 21 -6.08 16.86 3.04
CA ASP A 21 -4.72 16.49 2.65
C ASP A 21 -4.33 15.07 3.07
N ARG A 22 -5.30 14.21 3.41
CA ARG A 22 -5.03 12.86 3.95
C ARG A 22 -5.87 11.78 3.31
N ALA A 23 -5.24 10.63 3.06
CA ALA A 23 -5.93 9.38 2.75
C ALA A 23 -5.88 8.44 3.95
N ARG A 24 -7.03 7.89 4.33
CA ARG A 24 -7.19 6.83 5.32
C ARG A 24 -7.55 5.53 4.63
N LEU A 25 -6.72 4.51 4.84
CA LEU A 25 -6.87 3.17 4.29
C LEU A 25 -7.17 2.19 5.41
N ARG A 26 -8.23 1.40 5.26
CA ARG A 26 -8.66 0.39 6.24
C ARG A 26 -8.76 -0.98 5.63
N GLY A 27 -8.49 -2.01 6.44
CA GLY A 27 -8.71 -3.41 6.10
C GLY A 27 -7.46 -4.22 5.84
N VAL A 28 -6.27 -3.61 6.00
CA VAL A 28 -4.99 -4.31 5.86
C VAL A 28 -4.14 -4.09 7.09
N ASP A 29 -3.54 -5.16 7.59
CA ASP A 29 -2.58 -5.07 8.68
C ASP A 29 -1.23 -4.58 8.15
N LEU A 30 -0.61 -3.64 8.88
CA LEU A 30 0.77 -3.23 8.64
C LEU A 30 1.71 -3.88 9.67
N PRO A 31 2.50 -4.89 9.27
CA PRO A 31 3.61 -5.37 10.07
C PRO A 31 4.58 -4.24 10.44
N PRO A 32 5.33 -4.37 11.55
CA PRO A 32 6.26 -3.33 11.99
C PRO A 32 7.25 -2.84 10.92
N SER A 33 7.77 -3.75 10.08
CA SER A 33 8.67 -3.40 8.98
C SER A 33 8.02 -2.49 7.94
N LYS A 34 6.77 -2.78 7.55
CA LYS A 34 5.98 -1.96 6.63
C LYS A 34 5.61 -0.61 7.26
N ARG A 35 5.39 -0.54 8.58
CA ARG A 35 5.16 0.73 9.29
C ARG A 35 6.38 1.65 9.25
N VAL A 36 7.58 1.10 9.45
CA VAL A 36 8.83 1.87 9.31
C VAL A 36 9.00 2.36 7.87
N ARG A 37 8.70 1.52 6.88
CA ARG A 37 8.75 1.90 5.46
C ARG A 37 7.74 3.00 5.13
N LEU A 38 6.51 2.89 5.63
CA LEU A 38 5.46 3.89 5.49
C LEU A 38 5.92 5.27 6.00
N GLU A 39 6.48 5.34 7.21
CA GLU A 39 6.98 6.61 7.78
C GLU A 39 8.12 7.22 6.95
N ARG A 40 8.98 6.37 6.36
CA ARG A 40 10.06 6.84 5.48
C ARG A 40 9.56 7.41 4.16
N LEU A 41 8.53 6.78 3.58
CA LEU A 41 7.93 7.21 2.31
C LEU A 41 7.09 8.47 2.51
N PHE A 42 6.38 8.54 3.63
CA PHE A 42 5.44 9.61 3.95
C PHE A 42 5.66 10.07 5.39
N PRO A 43 6.54 11.05 5.62
CA PRO A 43 6.73 11.64 6.95
C PRO A 43 5.41 12.15 7.52
N GLY A 44 5.07 11.73 8.74
CA GLY A 44 3.78 12.07 9.37
C GLY A 44 2.60 11.17 8.99
N ALA A 45 2.87 10.07 8.30
CA ALA A 45 1.95 8.94 8.22
C ALA A 45 1.68 8.37 9.61
N ARG A 46 0.54 7.71 9.77
CA ARG A 46 0.14 7.08 11.05
C ARG A 46 -0.47 5.73 10.76
N ALA A 47 0.00 4.67 11.41
CA ALA A 47 -0.59 3.34 11.30
C ALA A 47 -0.99 2.80 12.66
N ARG A 48 -2.21 2.28 12.77
CA ARG A 48 -2.75 1.66 13.98
C ARG A 48 -3.71 0.55 13.58
N ASP A 49 -3.59 -0.61 14.22
CA ASP A 49 -4.40 -1.78 13.94
C ASP A 49 -4.38 -2.12 12.43
N ASN A 50 -5.54 -2.30 11.82
CA ASN A 50 -5.72 -2.59 10.38
C ASN A 50 -5.99 -1.32 9.55
N GLU A 51 -5.45 -0.19 10.00
CA GLU A 51 -5.65 1.12 9.41
C GLU A 51 -4.35 1.92 9.33
N PHE A 52 -4.20 2.69 8.26
CA PHE A 52 -3.17 3.69 8.16
C PHE A 52 -3.64 4.94 7.43
N VAL A 53 -3.02 6.06 7.78
CA VAL A 53 -3.28 7.39 7.23
C VAL A 53 -1.99 7.92 6.63
N VAL A 54 -2.06 8.41 5.39
CA VAL A 54 -0.96 9.08 4.72
C VAL A 54 -1.33 10.52 4.36
N PRO A 55 -0.39 11.48 4.47
CA PRO A 55 -0.53 12.77 3.81
C PRO A 55 -0.56 12.58 2.30
N LEU A 56 -1.33 13.42 1.61
CA LEU A 56 -1.47 13.46 0.16
C LEU A 56 -0.85 14.75 -0.35
N LEU A 57 -0.11 14.65 -1.46
CA LEU A 57 0.62 15.78 -2.02
C LEU A 57 -0.04 16.38 -3.26
N GLY A 58 -0.93 15.63 -3.92
CA GLY A 58 -1.51 15.99 -5.21
C GLY A 58 -3.01 16.32 -5.23
N PRO A 59 -3.51 16.84 -6.36
CA PRO A 59 -4.95 16.93 -6.64
C PRO A 59 -5.60 15.54 -6.74
N THR A 60 -6.94 15.48 -6.70
CA THR A 60 -7.71 14.22 -6.65
C THR A 60 -7.39 13.18 -7.74
N PRO A 61 -7.21 13.53 -9.03
CA PRO A 61 -6.84 12.53 -10.03
C PRO A 61 -5.45 11.92 -9.79
N GLU A 62 -4.52 12.68 -9.22
CA GLU A 62 -3.16 12.24 -8.87
C GLU A 62 -3.16 11.39 -7.59
N ILE A 63 -4.06 11.67 -6.64
CA ILE A 63 -4.20 10.90 -5.39
C ILE A 63 -4.44 9.40 -5.67
N ALA A 64 -5.21 9.06 -6.71
CA ALA A 64 -5.44 7.66 -7.04
C ALA A 64 -4.15 6.93 -7.44
N HIS A 65 -3.26 7.61 -8.18
CA HIS A 65 -1.96 7.06 -8.57
C HIS A 65 -1.00 7.01 -7.37
N GLU A 66 -0.94 8.09 -6.58
CA GLU A 66 -0.14 8.17 -5.36
C GLU A 66 -0.46 7.02 -4.38
N ILE A 67 -1.74 6.70 -4.22
CA ILE A 67 -2.18 5.57 -3.39
C ILE A 67 -1.78 4.23 -4.02
N ILE A 68 -1.90 4.05 -5.34
CA ILE A 68 -1.49 2.81 -6.01
C ILE A 68 0.02 2.58 -5.83
N ASP A 69 0.84 3.60 -6.06
CA ASP A 69 2.30 3.51 -5.95
C ASP A 69 2.71 3.18 -4.51
N LEU A 70 2.06 3.81 -3.53
CA LEU A 70 2.22 3.47 -2.12
C LEU A 70 1.88 2.01 -1.83
N LEU A 71 0.74 1.51 -2.33
CA LEU A 71 0.32 0.13 -2.10
C LEU A 71 1.28 -0.87 -2.76
N ALA A 72 1.79 -0.58 -3.95
CA ALA A 72 2.78 -1.39 -4.63
C ALA A 72 4.11 -1.43 -3.85
N GLU A 73 4.53 -0.31 -3.28
CA GLU A 73 5.79 -0.19 -2.53
C GLU A 73 5.74 -0.87 -1.14
N LEU A 74 4.56 -0.86 -0.50
CA LEU A 74 4.33 -1.54 0.77
C LEU A 74 4.00 -3.03 0.59
N PHE A 75 3.25 -3.38 -0.45
CA PHE A 75 2.77 -4.73 -0.73
C PHE A 75 3.07 -5.11 -2.17
N PRO A 76 4.35 -5.36 -2.50
CA PRO A 76 4.75 -5.76 -3.85
C PRO A 76 3.91 -6.95 -4.28
N SER A 77 3.34 -6.88 -5.49
CA SER A 77 2.74 -8.05 -6.10
C SER A 77 3.83 -9.08 -6.33
N GLU A 78 3.66 -10.28 -5.79
CA GLU A 78 4.51 -11.41 -6.16
C GLU A 78 4.37 -11.58 -7.68
N SER A 79 5.42 -11.21 -8.41
CA SER A 79 5.50 -11.55 -9.82
C SER A 79 5.65 -13.08 -9.88
N PRO A 80 5.02 -13.78 -10.84
CA PRO A 80 5.12 -15.24 -10.96
C PRO A 80 6.55 -15.79 -11.23
N THR A 81 7.58 -14.93 -11.18
CA THR A 81 9.01 -15.26 -11.18
C THR A 81 9.56 -15.11 -9.75
N ASP A 82 9.04 -15.89 -8.82
CA ASP A 82 9.80 -16.28 -7.63
C ASP A 82 9.54 -17.76 -7.38
N LYS A 83 9.92 -18.59 -8.37
CA LYS A 83 10.17 -20.00 -8.09
C LYS A 83 11.55 -20.05 -7.42
N PRO A 84 11.70 -20.66 -6.24
CA PRO A 84 13.02 -20.96 -5.74
C PRO A 84 13.69 -21.87 -6.77
N VAL A 85 14.80 -21.42 -7.35
CA VAL A 85 15.77 -22.33 -7.95
C VAL A 85 16.28 -23.19 -6.80
N VAL A 86 15.59 -24.31 -6.58
CA VAL A 86 16.15 -25.43 -5.85
C VAL A 86 17.22 -25.97 -6.79
N SER A 87 18.45 -25.47 -6.63
CA SER A 87 19.61 -26.08 -7.27
C SER A 87 19.82 -27.44 -6.61
N ALA A 88 19.12 -28.44 -7.14
CA ALA A 88 19.35 -29.83 -6.84
C ALA A 88 20.40 -30.38 -7.81
N ALA A 89 21.46 -30.96 -7.23
CA ALA A 89 22.42 -31.91 -7.80
C ALA A 89 23.37 -31.34 -8.89
N SER A 90 24.62 -31.78 -9.00
CA SER A 90 25.28 -33.02 -8.56
C SER A 90 26.73 -32.79 -8.15
#